data_AF-X1RZV5-F1
#
_entry.id   AF-X1RZV5-F1
#
_cell.length_a   1.000
_cell.length_b   1.000
_cell.length_c   1.000
_cell.angle_alpha   90.00
_cell.angle_beta   90.00
_cell.angle_gamma   90.00
#
_symmetry.space_group_name_H-M   'P 1'
#
loop_
_entity.id
_entity.type
_entity.pdbx_description
1 polymer ?
#
loop_
_entity_poly.entity_id
_entity_poly.type
_entity_poly.pdbx_seq_one_letter_code
_entity_poly.pdbx_strand_id
1 'polypeptide(L)' 'MTGLKMKYFVLKPSGDDRYAVASRKAMRAYALHIQNENEELANDLREWADNEMVKVKDV' A
#
# COMPACT_ATOMS: atom_id res chain seq x y z
N MET A 1 14.57 -19.81 16.25
CA MET A 1 13.74 -20.03 15.04
C MET A 1 13.90 -18.84 14.12
N THR A 2 14.56 -19.00 12.98
CA THR A 2 14.57 -17.97 11.94
C THR A 2 13.33 -18.22 11.08
N GLY A 3 12.30 -17.39 11.24
CA GLY A 3 11.10 -17.44 10.41
C GLY A 3 11.39 -17.18 8.92
N LEU A 4 10.33 -17.13 8.12
CA LEU A 4 10.42 -16.83 6.68
C LEU A 4 11.08 -15.46 6.45
N LYS A 5 12.17 -15.42 5.68
CA LYS A 5 12.78 -14.16 5.20
C LYS A 5 12.26 -13.84 3.80
N MET A 6 11.24 -13.01 3.75
CA MET A 6 10.68 -12.53 2.49
C MET A 6 11.62 -11.49 1.87
N LYS A 7 12.07 -11.73 0.62
CA LYS A 7 12.94 -10.79 -0.11
C LYS A 7 12.14 -9.70 -0.82
N TYR A 8 11.01 -10.07 -1.42
CA TYR A 8 10.13 -9.18 -2.15
C TYR A 8 8.68 -9.54 -1.84
N PHE A 9 7.85 -8.52 -1.69
CA PHE A 9 6.41 -8.66 -1.56
C PHE A 9 5.77 -7.76 -2.61
N VAL A 10 5.09 -8.36 -3.58
CA VAL A 10 4.43 -7.60 -4.65
C VAL A 10 3.11 -7.06 -4.13
N LEU A 11 2.91 -5.76 -4.27
CA LEU A 11 1.68 -5.08 -3.85
C LEU A 11 0.67 -5.12 -4.99
N LYS A 12 -0.56 -5.51 -4.69
CA LYS A 12 -1.71 -5.47 -5.60
C LYS A 12 -2.81 -4.65 -4.93
N PRO A 13 -2.72 -3.30 -4.89
CA PRO A 13 -3.68 -2.46 -4.17
C PRO A 13 -5.07 -2.41 -4.81
N SER A 14 -5.20 -2.87 -6.06
CA SER A 14 -6.47 -2.86 -6.81
C SER A 14 -7.38 -4.03 -6.45
N GLY A 15 -8.68 -3.78 -6.46
CA GLY A 15 -9.74 -4.73 -6.12
C GLY A 15 -10.16 -4.67 -4.64
N ASP A 16 -11.13 -5.51 -4.30
CA ASP A 16 -11.79 -5.55 -2.99
C ASP A 16 -11.31 -6.71 -2.10
N ASP A 17 -10.50 -7.61 -2.66
CA ASP A 17 -10.02 -8.80 -1.98
C ASP A 17 -9.09 -8.48 -0.77
N ARG A 18 -8.88 -9.49 0.07
CA ARG A 18 -8.04 -9.37 1.28
C ARG A 18 -6.59 -8.95 0.98
N TYR A 19 -6.07 -9.31 -0.19
CA TYR A 19 -4.71 -8.98 -0.61
C TYR A 19 -4.62 -7.52 -1.06
N ALA A 20 -5.67 -6.99 -1.67
CA ALA A 20 -5.81 -5.58 -2.00
C ALA A 20 -5.89 -4.71 -0.74
N VAL A 21 -6.67 -5.13 0.25
CA VAL A 21 -6.71 -4.47 1.56
C VAL A 21 -5.33 -4.49 2.24
N ALA A 22 -4.65 -5.63 2.25
CA ALA A 22 -3.32 -5.75 2.84
C ALA A 22 -2.28 -4.87 2.12
N SER A 23 -2.32 -4.85 0.78
CA SER A 23 -1.43 -4.04 -0.05
C SER A 23 -1.61 -2.55 0.22
N ARG A 24 -2.86 -2.05 0.26
CA ARG A 24 -3.15 -0.64 0.61
C ARG A 24 -2.65 -0.26 2.00
N LYS A 25 -2.82 -1.15 2.99
CA LYS A 25 -2.29 -0.94 4.35
C LYS A 25 -0.76 -0.84 4.36
N ALA A 26 -0.08 -1.75 3.66
CA ALA A 26 1.38 -1.74 3.56
C ALA A 26 1.88 -0.46 2.86
N MET A 27 1.23 -0.03 1.78
CA MET A 27 1.56 1.21 1.07
C MET A 27 1.43 2.44 1.96
N ARG A 28 0.31 2.59 2.67
CA ARG A 28 0.09 3.72 3.60
C ARG A 28 1.12 3.74 4.73
N ALA A 29 1.47 2.56 5.27
CA ALA A 29 2.49 2.45 6.30
C ALA A 29 3.88 2.86 5.78
N TYR A 30 4.23 2.44 4.57
CA TYR A 30 5.49 2.84 3.94
C TYR A 30 5.53 4.34 3.63
N ALA A 31 4.44 4.89 3.08
CA ALA A 31 4.29 6.32 2.86
C ALA A 31 4.52 7.14 4.14
N LEU A 32 3.94 6.72 5.26
CA LEU A 32 4.16 7.36 6.56
C LEU A 32 5.62 7.28 7.01
N HIS A 33 6.29 6.16 6.77
CA HIS A 33 7.68 5.95 7.17
C HIS A 33 8.63 6.89 6.41
N ILE A 34 8.43 7.04 5.09
CA ILE A 34 9.30 7.86 4.23
C ILE A 34 8.90 9.33 4.18
N GLN A 35 7.84 9.75 4.87
CA GLN A 35 7.28 11.10 4.74
C GLN A 35 8.31 12.22 4.98
N ASN A 36 9.22 12.04 5.93
CA ASN A 36 10.26 13.02 6.25
C ASN A 36 11.49 12.94 5.32
N GLU A 37 11.63 11.83 4.58
CA GLU A 37 12.74 11.59 3.64
C GLU A 37 12.37 12.01 2.22
N ASN A 38 11.11 11.78 1.84
CA ASN A 38 10.54 12.11 0.54
C ASN A 38 9.02 12.31 0.68
N GLU A 39 8.62 13.54 0.98
CA GLU A 39 7.22 13.91 1.19
C GLU A 39 6.38 13.73 -0.09
N GLU A 40 6.93 14.06 -1.25
CA GLU A 40 6.25 13.95 -2.55
C GLU A 40 5.84 12.49 -2.81
N LEU A 41 6.81 11.56 -2.75
CA LEU A 41 6.54 10.14 -2.95
C LEU A 41 5.59 9.57 -1.88
N ALA A 42 5.70 10.03 -0.63
CA ALA A 42 4.77 9.63 0.43
C ALA A 42 3.33 10.01 0.11
N ASN A 43 3.11 11.23 -0.39
CA ASN A 43 1.79 11.72 -0.78
C ASN A 43 1.25 10.93 -1.97
N ASP A 44 2.05 10.71 -3.01
CA ASP A 44 1.67 9.91 -4.19
C ASP A 44 1.24 8.50 -3.80
N LEU A 45 2.00 7.83 -2.92
CA LEU A 45 1.69 6.47 -2.46
C LEU A 45 0.39 6.42 -1.65
N ARG A 46 0.15 7.43 -0.81
CA ARG A 46 -1.06 7.53 0.01
C ARG A 46 -2.28 7.76 -0.89
N GLU A 47 -2.19 8.72 -1.80
CA GLU A 47 -3.25 9.03 -2.74
C GLU A 47 -3.58 7.83 -3.63
N TRP A 48 -2.55 7.16 -4.17
CA TRP A 48 -2.76 5.96 -4.98
C TRP A 48 -3.48 4.85 -4.20
N ALA A 49 -3.06 4.58 -2.96
CA ALA A 49 -3.71 3.57 -2.12
C ALA A 49 -5.18 3.93 -1.80
N ASP A 50 -5.48 5.21 -1.61
CA ASP A 50 -6.84 5.69 -1.34
C ASP A 50 -7.74 5.62 -2.58
N ASN A 51 -7.22 5.99 -3.75
CA ASN A 51 -7.93 5.93 -5.02
C ASN A 51 -8.31 4.49 -5.41
N GLU A 52 -7.44 3.50 -5.14
CA GLU A 52 -7.78 2.09 -5.37
C GLU A 52 -8.91 1.59 -4.46
N MET A 53 -9.12 2.21 -3.31
CA MET A 53 -10.27 1.89 -2.44
C MET A 53 -11.57 2.52 -2.94
N VAL A 54 -11.51 3.70 -3.56
CA VAL A 54 -12.69 4.38 -4.12
C VAL A 54 -13.22 3.62 -5.33
N LYS A 55 -12.35 3.23 -6.26
CA LYS A 55 -12.72 2.48 -7.49
C LYS A 55 -13.53 1.21 -7.23
N VAL A 56 -13.33 0.58 -6.08
CA VAL A 56 -14.06 -0.64 -5.68
C VAL A 56 -15.52 -0.35 -5.33
N LYS A 57 -15.84 0.86 -4.84
CA LYS A 57 -17.19 1.21 -4.39
C LYS A 57 -18.12 1.61 -5.54
N ASP A 58 -17.56 1.94 -6.70
CA ASP A 58 -18.29 2.41 -7.88
C ASP A 58 -18.59 1.28 -8.90
N VAL A 59 -18.40 0.01 -8.52
CA VAL A 59 -18.64 -1.18 -9.34
C VAL A 59 -19.73 -2.06 -8.74
#